data_AF-A0A950UII0-F1
#
_entry.id   AF-A0A950UII0-F1
#
_cell.length_a   1.000
_cell.length_b   1.000
_cell.length_c   1.000
_cell.angle_alpha   90.00
_cell.angle_beta   90.00
_cell.angle_gamma   90.00
#
_symmetry.space_group_name_H-M   'P 1'
#
loop_
_entity.id
_entity.type
_entity.pdbx_description
1 polymer ?
#
loop_
_entity_poly.entity_id
_entity_poly.type
_entity_poly.pdbx_seq_one_letter_code
_entity_poly.pdbx_strand_id
1 'polypeptide(L)'
;MAETKWAIRGEYMESCNCDYLCPCVYTNPQGPVTYDHCVAVLVFRIDDGNFGGTRLGGCKFAFVLRSGKVMADGNWIFAVVIDERADADQRSALAQLAGGEAGGTPGLIRTNLVSDFRGVEYKPITFEMAGHNRRASAPGVFAFEIDGVLSRNRSGEPLYIDNTGHPANRRLALAQAKELHVHGFGLDLDMAGHGNNGHFAPFAWTN
;
A
#
# COMPACT_ATOMS: atom_id res chain seq x y z
N MET A 1 9.56 -26.59 -8.50
CA MET A 1 9.59 -26.52 -7.03
C MET A 1 8.17 -26.25 -6.57
N ALA A 2 7.69 -26.92 -5.51
CA ALA A 2 6.35 -26.64 -5.00
C ALA A 2 6.30 -25.20 -4.47
N GLU A 3 5.29 -24.44 -4.85
CA GLU A 3 5.08 -23.07 -4.40
C GLU A 3 4.79 -23.07 -2.89
N THR A 4 5.54 -22.29 -2.11
CA THR A 4 5.34 -22.23 -0.66
C THR A 4 4.01 -21.55 -0.37
N LYS A 5 3.10 -22.25 0.31
CA LYS A 5 1.79 -21.70 0.66
C LYS A 5 1.88 -20.67 1.78
N TRP A 6 1.16 -19.58 1.60
CA TRP A 6 1.06 -18.50 2.58
C TRP A 6 -0.32 -17.87 2.59
N ALA A 7 -0.69 -17.31 3.74
CA ALA A 7 -1.89 -16.49 3.92
C ALA A 7 -1.60 -15.43 4.98
N ILE A 8 -2.03 -14.20 4.72
CA ILE A 8 -1.86 -13.06 5.63
C ILE A 8 -3.13 -12.21 5.65
N ARG A 9 -3.45 -11.64 6.81
CA ARG A 9 -4.54 -10.67 6.99
C ARG A 9 -4.16 -9.62 8.02
N GLY A 10 -4.77 -8.44 7.91
CA GLY A 10 -4.58 -7.37 8.85
C GLY A 10 -5.11 -6.04 8.34
N GLU A 11 -4.43 -4.95 8.66
CA GLU A 11 -4.84 -3.59 8.33
C GLU A 11 -3.94 -2.97 7.27
N TYR A 12 -4.56 -2.16 6.42
CA TYR A 12 -3.95 -1.46 5.31
C TYR A 12 -4.30 0.03 5.33
N MET A 13 -3.34 0.86 4.92
CA MET A 13 -3.56 2.27 4.62
C MET A 13 -2.64 2.74 3.48
N GLU A 14 -3.09 3.73 2.72
CA GLU A 14 -2.31 4.32 1.65
C GLU A 14 -2.53 5.82 1.50
N SER A 15 -1.57 6.45 0.83
CA SER A 15 -1.74 7.76 0.23
C SER A 15 -1.07 7.79 -1.15
N CYS A 16 -1.65 8.56 -2.06
CA CYS A 16 -1.03 8.89 -3.33
C CYS A 16 -1.20 10.37 -3.67
N ASN A 17 -0.48 10.82 -4.69
CA ASN A 17 -0.53 12.21 -5.13
C ASN A 17 -1.80 12.58 -5.92
N CYS A 18 -2.76 11.69 -6.17
CA CYS A 18 -3.99 12.07 -6.85
C CYS A 18 -4.84 13.04 -6.01
N ASP A 19 -5.59 13.91 -6.67
CA ASP A 19 -6.56 14.77 -6.00
C ASP A 19 -7.73 13.94 -5.47
N TYR A 20 -8.03 14.09 -4.17
CA TYR A 20 -9.19 13.61 -3.41
C TYR A 20 -9.70 12.16 -3.66
N LEU A 21 -10.18 11.85 -4.87
CA LEU A 21 -10.63 10.53 -5.27
C LEU A 21 -9.89 10.07 -6.52
N CYS A 22 -9.01 9.08 -6.37
CA CYS A 22 -8.25 8.54 -7.48
C CYS A 22 -9.16 7.83 -8.53
N PRO A 23 -9.07 8.18 -9.82
CA PRO A 23 -9.76 7.45 -10.89
C PRO A 23 -9.40 5.95 -10.94
N CYS A 24 -8.22 5.58 -10.44
CA CYS A 24 -7.76 4.20 -10.35
C CYS A 24 -8.67 3.29 -9.51
N VAL A 25 -9.36 3.83 -8.50
CA VAL A 25 -10.26 3.06 -7.62
C VAL A 25 -11.65 2.89 -8.25
N TYR A 26 -12.02 3.77 -9.17
CA TYR A 26 -13.33 3.82 -9.82
C TYR A 26 -13.29 3.19 -11.21
N THR A 27 -13.66 1.90 -11.36
CA THR A 27 -14.04 1.14 -12.59
C THR A 27 -13.38 1.47 -13.95
N ASN A 28 -12.31 2.23 -13.96
CA ASN A 28 -11.65 2.77 -15.13
C ASN A 28 -10.15 2.54 -14.92
N PRO A 29 -9.68 1.28 -15.07
CA PRO A 29 -8.24 0.99 -15.00
C PRO A 29 -7.43 1.82 -16.03
N GLN A 30 -8.10 2.35 -17.05
CA GLN A 30 -7.57 3.22 -18.10
C GLN A 30 -7.74 4.72 -17.80
N GLY A 31 -8.27 5.06 -16.62
CA GLY A 31 -8.48 6.43 -16.19
C GLY A 31 -7.16 7.14 -15.93
N PRO A 32 -6.94 8.34 -16.48
CA PRO A 32 -5.73 9.10 -16.19
C PRO A 32 -5.73 9.51 -14.72
N VAL A 33 -4.60 9.35 -14.04
CA VAL A 33 -4.35 9.91 -12.71
C VAL A 33 -4.31 11.44 -12.80
N THR A 34 -4.48 12.13 -11.67
CA THR A 34 -4.58 13.60 -11.65
C THR A 34 -3.38 14.26 -12.32
N TYR A 35 -2.18 13.92 -11.88
CA TYR A 35 -0.90 14.45 -12.39
C TYR A 35 -0.35 13.56 -13.51
N ASP A 36 0.80 13.90 -14.10
CA ASP A 36 1.38 13.12 -15.20
C ASP A 36 1.85 11.71 -14.81
N HIS A 37 1.98 11.48 -13.51
CA HIS A 37 2.33 10.20 -12.91
C HIS A 37 1.67 10.06 -11.54
N CYS A 38 1.50 8.83 -11.09
CA CYS A 38 1.11 8.53 -9.72
C CYS A 38 2.34 8.17 -8.90
N VAL A 39 2.49 8.75 -7.71
CA VAL A 39 3.36 8.22 -6.65
C VAL A 39 2.46 7.77 -5.52
N ALA A 40 2.60 6.52 -5.08
CA ALA A 40 1.79 5.95 -4.04
C ALA A 40 2.62 5.19 -3.01
N VAL A 41 2.17 5.23 -1.77
CA VAL A 41 2.71 4.44 -0.67
C VAL A 41 1.58 3.63 -0.04
N LEU A 42 1.76 2.33 -0.02
CA LEU A 42 0.80 1.35 0.47
C LEU A 42 1.42 0.62 1.65
N VAL A 43 0.87 0.77 2.86
CA VAL A 43 1.46 0.20 4.09
C VAL A 43 0.53 -0.84 4.69
N PHE A 44 1.10 -1.97 5.07
CA PHE A 44 0.40 -3.13 5.59
C PHE A 44 0.92 -3.51 6.96
N ARG A 45 0.00 -3.76 7.89
CA ARG A 45 0.28 -4.41 9.18
C ARG A 45 -0.40 -5.76 9.19
N ILE A 46 0.39 -6.82 9.34
CA ILE A 46 -0.11 -8.19 9.43
C ILE A 46 -0.54 -8.44 10.87
N ASP A 47 -1.82 -8.77 11.06
CA ASP A 47 -2.36 -9.13 12.37
C ASP A 47 -2.26 -10.63 12.60
N ASP A 48 -2.44 -11.41 11.54
CA ASP A 48 -2.33 -12.86 11.56
C ASP A 48 -1.88 -13.36 10.18
N GLY A 49 -0.99 -14.35 10.16
CA GLY A 49 -0.48 -14.89 8.92
C GLY A 49 0.71 -15.83 9.05
N ASN A 50 0.91 -16.63 8.02
CA ASN A 50 1.94 -17.65 7.95
C ASN A 50 2.51 -17.77 6.53
N PHE A 51 3.81 -18.03 6.44
CA PHE A 51 4.51 -18.36 5.20
C PHE A 51 5.34 -19.63 5.40
N GLY A 52 4.91 -20.76 4.83
CA GLY A 52 5.69 -22.01 4.92
C GLY A 52 6.02 -22.52 6.32
N GLY A 53 5.37 -22.01 7.37
CA GLY A 53 5.64 -22.33 8.79
C GLY A 53 6.16 -21.14 9.60
N THR A 54 6.60 -20.06 8.95
CA THR A 54 7.01 -18.81 9.60
C THR A 54 5.80 -17.95 9.93
N ARG A 55 5.61 -17.61 11.20
CA ARG A 55 4.54 -16.70 11.65
C ARG A 55 4.91 -15.25 11.33
N LEU A 56 3.96 -14.53 10.73
CA LEU A 56 4.14 -13.13 10.28
C LEU A 56 3.30 -12.12 11.07
N GLY A 57 2.58 -12.56 12.10
CA GLY A 57 1.79 -11.66 12.96
C GLY A 57 2.65 -10.58 13.62
N GLY A 58 2.22 -9.33 13.57
CA GLY A 58 2.94 -8.16 14.07
C GLY A 58 3.92 -7.54 13.07
N CYS A 59 4.25 -8.24 11.99
CA CYS A 59 5.12 -7.70 10.95
C CYS A 59 4.42 -6.59 10.14
N LYS A 60 5.23 -5.69 9.58
CA LYS A 60 4.79 -4.63 8.69
C LYS A 60 5.64 -4.61 7.43
N PHE A 61 5.03 -4.22 6.33
CA PHE A 61 5.72 -3.93 5.08
C PHE A 61 5.01 -2.81 4.34
N ALA A 62 5.71 -2.18 3.40
CA ALA A 62 5.16 -1.15 2.55
C ALA A 62 5.59 -1.36 1.09
N PHE A 63 4.72 -0.95 0.17
CA PHE A 63 5.08 -0.73 -1.22
C PHE A 63 5.25 0.76 -1.45
N VAL A 64 6.34 1.12 -2.12
CA VAL A 64 6.59 2.47 -2.62
C VAL A 64 6.66 2.35 -4.14
N LEU A 65 5.79 3.08 -4.84
CA LEU A 65 5.67 2.92 -6.28
C LEU A 65 5.48 4.25 -7.01
N ARG A 66 5.88 4.26 -8.28
CA ARG A 66 5.54 5.30 -9.24
C ARG A 66 5.08 4.67 -10.55
N SER A 67 3.92 5.10 -11.06
CA SER A 67 3.42 4.71 -12.39
C SER A 67 3.55 5.85 -13.40
N GLY A 68 3.13 5.60 -14.65
CA GLY A 68 2.82 6.69 -15.60
C GLY A 68 1.44 7.32 -15.35
N LYS A 69 0.93 8.03 -16.36
CA LYS A 69 -0.39 8.69 -16.34
C LYS A 69 -1.54 7.71 -16.14
N VAL A 70 -1.42 6.49 -16.66
CA VAL A 70 -2.41 5.42 -16.53
C VAL A 70 -1.74 4.26 -15.80
N MET A 71 -2.29 3.88 -14.64
CA MET A 71 -1.68 2.83 -13.81
C MET A 71 -1.70 1.46 -14.49
N ALA A 72 -2.77 1.14 -15.24
CA ALA A 72 -2.89 -0.16 -15.90
C ALA A 72 -1.96 -0.35 -17.11
N ASP A 73 -1.31 0.71 -17.61
CA ASP A 73 -0.29 0.61 -18.67
C ASP A 73 1.02 -0.03 -18.16
N GLY A 74 1.13 -0.25 -16.85
CA GLY A 74 2.33 -0.79 -16.21
C GLY A 74 3.48 0.21 -16.28
N ASN A 75 4.69 -0.33 -16.50
CA ASN A 75 5.96 0.41 -16.42
C ASN A 75 6.20 1.08 -15.06
N TRP A 76 5.78 0.42 -13.99
CA TRP A 76 5.94 0.94 -12.65
C TRP A 76 7.38 0.82 -12.19
N ILE A 77 7.82 1.86 -11.49
CA ILE A 77 8.85 1.77 -10.47
C ILE A 77 8.19 1.18 -9.22
N PHE A 78 8.81 0.17 -8.63
CA PHE A 78 8.28 -0.50 -7.44
C PHE A 78 9.40 -0.88 -6.48
N ALA A 79 9.18 -0.65 -5.20
CA ALA A 79 10.10 -1.02 -4.14
C ALA A 79 9.34 -1.48 -2.90
N VAL A 80 10.01 -2.26 -2.06
CA VAL A 80 9.45 -2.80 -0.83
C VAL A 80 10.24 -2.30 0.37
N VAL A 81 9.53 -1.89 1.41
CA VAL A 81 10.11 -1.68 2.74
C VAL A 81 9.57 -2.75 3.67
N ILE A 82 10.44 -3.44 4.40
CA ILE A 82 10.07 -4.38 5.46
C ILE A 82 10.45 -3.76 6.79
N ASP A 83 9.60 -3.91 7.80
CA ASP A 83 9.89 -3.45 9.15
C ASP A 83 11.16 -4.13 9.68
N GLU A 84 12.16 -3.34 10.06
CA GLU A 84 13.42 -3.84 10.61
C GLU A 84 13.25 -4.67 11.89
N ARG A 85 12.11 -4.55 12.58
CA ARG A 85 11.81 -5.35 13.77
C ARG A 85 11.49 -6.82 13.45
N ALA A 86 11.27 -7.16 12.17
CA ALA A 86 11.13 -8.54 11.74
C ALA A 86 12.46 -9.31 11.96
N ASP A 87 12.36 -10.53 12.48
CA ASP A 87 13.52 -11.43 12.61
C ASP A 87 14.00 -11.97 11.25
N ALA A 88 15.08 -12.75 11.25
CA ALA A 88 15.69 -13.24 10.00
C ALA A 88 14.74 -14.10 9.15
N ASP A 89 13.95 -14.97 9.78
CA ASP A 89 13.02 -15.86 9.08
C ASP A 89 11.83 -15.07 8.53
N GLN A 90 11.31 -14.13 9.33
CA GLN A 90 10.27 -13.20 8.91
C GLN A 90 10.72 -12.30 7.76
N ARG A 91 11.94 -11.76 7.81
CA ARG A 91 12.51 -10.94 6.73
C ARG A 91 12.62 -11.73 5.43
N SER A 92 13.12 -12.96 5.49
CA SER A 92 13.20 -13.84 4.31
C SER A 92 11.82 -14.13 3.72
N ALA A 93 10.85 -14.49 4.56
CA ALA A 93 9.47 -14.75 4.13
C ALA A 93 8.80 -13.50 3.54
N LEU A 94 8.94 -12.34 4.19
CA LEU A 94 8.37 -11.08 3.72
C LEU A 94 9.04 -10.58 2.44
N ALA A 95 10.35 -10.77 2.27
CA ALA A 95 11.03 -10.40 1.02
C ALA A 95 10.50 -11.20 -0.16
N GLN A 96 10.29 -12.52 0.01
CA GLN A 96 9.69 -13.37 -1.03
C GLN A 96 8.22 -13.00 -1.29
N LEU A 97 7.43 -12.79 -0.24
CA LEU A 97 6.00 -12.46 -0.34
C LEU A 97 5.78 -11.06 -0.91
N ALA A 98 6.27 -10.02 -0.24
CA ALA A 98 6.07 -8.62 -0.61
C ALA A 98 6.86 -8.25 -1.87
N GLY A 99 8.01 -8.92 -2.10
CA GLY A 99 8.75 -8.85 -3.34
C GLY A 99 8.10 -9.58 -4.51
N GLY A 100 7.02 -10.34 -4.29
CA GLY A 100 6.22 -10.99 -5.35
C GLY A 100 6.77 -12.32 -5.89
N GLU A 101 7.89 -12.81 -5.37
CA GLU A 101 8.48 -14.10 -5.76
C GLU A 101 7.60 -15.29 -5.32
N ALA A 102 6.81 -15.11 -4.26
CA ALA A 102 5.89 -16.12 -3.74
C ALA A 102 4.48 -16.07 -4.35
N GLY A 103 4.27 -15.35 -5.46
CA GLY A 103 2.98 -15.28 -6.14
C GLY A 103 1.95 -14.41 -5.41
N GLY A 104 0.67 -14.78 -5.53
CA GLY A 104 -0.48 -14.03 -4.99
C GLY A 104 -0.57 -12.58 -5.52
N THR A 105 -1.24 -11.71 -4.78
CA THR A 105 -1.42 -10.30 -5.16
C THR A 105 -0.11 -9.56 -5.46
N PRO A 106 0.94 -9.65 -4.62
CA PRO A 106 2.22 -9.00 -4.94
C PRO A 106 2.89 -9.56 -6.20
N GLY A 107 2.81 -10.88 -6.42
CA GLY A 107 3.34 -11.51 -7.62
C GLY A 107 2.63 -11.06 -8.90
N LEU A 108 1.29 -10.91 -8.86
CA LEU A 108 0.51 -10.37 -9.97
C LEU A 108 0.88 -8.91 -10.28
N ILE A 109 1.10 -8.08 -9.26
CA ILE A 109 1.56 -6.69 -9.44
C ILE A 109 2.95 -6.71 -10.09
N ARG A 110 3.89 -7.47 -9.51
CA ARG A 110 5.28 -7.54 -9.98
C ARG A 110 5.42 -8.05 -11.41
N THR A 111 4.59 -9.01 -11.82
CA THR A 111 4.66 -9.61 -13.15
C THR A 111 4.00 -8.74 -14.22
N ASN A 112 2.88 -8.09 -13.89
CA ASN A 112 2.05 -7.44 -14.91
C ASN A 112 2.28 -5.92 -15.03
N LEU A 113 2.78 -5.27 -13.97
CA LEU A 113 2.78 -3.81 -13.87
C LEU A 113 4.18 -3.22 -13.68
N VAL A 114 5.12 -3.98 -13.12
CA VAL A 114 6.44 -3.47 -12.72
C VAL A 114 7.48 -3.74 -13.81
N SER A 115 8.15 -2.67 -14.27
CA SER A 115 9.31 -2.78 -15.17
C SER A 115 10.63 -2.42 -14.48
N ASP A 116 10.58 -1.66 -13.38
CA ASP A 116 11.74 -1.26 -12.58
C ASP A 116 11.52 -1.64 -11.11
N PHE A 117 12.07 -2.77 -10.68
CA PHE A 117 12.06 -3.15 -9.27
C PHE A 117 13.33 -2.71 -8.55
N ARG A 118 13.18 -1.80 -7.58
CA ARG A 118 14.30 -1.17 -6.87
C ARG A 118 14.72 -1.89 -5.59
N GLY A 119 14.22 -3.10 -5.38
CA GLY A 119 14.66 -3.96 -4.28
C GLY A 119 13.82 -3.84 -3.01
N VAL A 120 14.41 -4.37 -1.94
CA VAL A 120 13.82 -4.45 -0.60
C VAL A 120 14.76 -3.75 0.37
N GLU A 121 14.24 -2.79 1.14
CA GLU A 121 14.94 -2.17 2.26
C GLU A 121 14.32 -2.56 3.60
N TYR A 122 15.15 -2.56 4.65
CA TYR A 122 14.72 -2.77 6.02
C TYR A 122 14.82 -1.46 6.79
N LYS A 123 13.67 -0.94 7.24
CA LYS A 123 13.56 0.33 7.97
C LYS A 123 12.52 0.18 9.07
N PRO A 124 12.58 0.96 10.16
CA PRO A 124 11.50 0.98 11.12
C PRO A 124 10.25 1.54 10.44
N ILE A 125 9.14 0.81 10.51
CA ILE A 125 7.84 1.26 9.99
C ILE A 125 6.95 1.64 11.18
N THR A 126 6.45 2.87 11.19
CA THR A 126 5.32 3.24 12.07
C THR A 126 4.00 3.01 11.34
N PHE A 127 2.99 2.55 12.08
CA PHE A 127 1.64 2.31 11.58
C PHE A 127 0.68 2.60 12.72
N GLU A 128 -0.01 3.74 12.63
CA GLU A 128 -0.83 4.27 13.71
C GLU A 128 -2.28 4.45 13.24
N MET A 129 -3.21 4.10 14.11
CA MET A 129 -4.64 4.23 13.88
C MET A 129 -5.26 4.92 15.11
N ALA A 130 -5.85 6.10 14.92
CA ALA A 130 -6.50 6.86 15.98
C ALA A 130 -7.89 7.30 15.50
N GLY A 131 -8.93 6.53 15.82
CA GLY A 131 -10.25 6.71 15.22
C GLY A 131 -10.19 6.51 13.71
N HIS A 132 -10.49 7.58 12.95
CA HIS A 132 -10.40 7.58 11.48
C HIS A 132 -9.10 8.19 10.95
N ASN A 133 -8.24 8.70 11.83
CA ASN A 133 -6.91 9.17 11.47
C ASN A 133 -5.97 7.98 11.32
N ARG A 134 -5.14 8.01 10.28
CA ARG A 134 -4.11 7.00 9.99
C ARG A 134 -2.79 7.69 9.69
N ARG A 135 -1.71 7.18 10.27
CA ARG A 135 -0.35 7.63 10.01
C ARG A 135 0.58 6.46 9.75
N ALA A 136 1.48 6.62 8.80
CA ALA A 136 2.57 5.69 8.60
C ALA A 136 3.83 6.41 8.14
N SER A 137 4.98 5.90 8.55
CA SER A 137 6.27 6.42 8.11
C SER A 137 7.34 5.34 8.11
N ALA A 138 8.33 5.54 7.24
CA ALA A 138 9.62 4.87 7.27
C ALA A 138 10.71 5.93 7.06
N PRO A 139 11.59 6.19 8.06
CA PRO A 139 12.55 7.28 8.00
C PRO A 139 13.42 7.27 6.74
N GLY A 140 13.46 8.41 6.05
CA GLY A 140 14.20 8.59 4.79
C GLY A 140 13.56 7.94 3.57
N VAL A 141 12.36 7.35 3.69
CA VAL A 141 11.66 6.70 2.58
C VAL A 141 10.30 7.35 2.35
N PHE A 142 9.43 7.37 3.36
CA PHE A 142 8.11 7.96 3.24
C PHE A 142 7.54 8.42 4.59
N ALA A 143 6.57 9.33 4.54
CA ALA A 143 5.66 9.64 5.63
C ALA A 143 4.32 10.13 5.06
N PHE A 144 3.20 9.74 5.68
CA PHE A 144 1.90 10.35 5.38
C PHE A 144 0.96 10.31 6.58
N GLU A 145 0.01 11.24 6.57
CA GLU A 145 -1.15 11.27 7.46
C GLU A 145 -2.42 11.43 6.62
N ILE A 146 -3.40 10.55 6.85
CA ILE A 146 -4.71 10.60 6.19
C ILE A 146 -5.83 10.59 7.23
N ASP A 147 -6.93 11.31 6.95
CA ASP A 147 -8.16 11.29 7.74
C ASP A 147 -9.32 10.71 6.93
N GLY A 148 -10.03 9.75 7.52
CA GLY A 148 -11.25 9.20 6.91
C GLY A 148 -12.32 10.28 6.68
N VAL A 149 -12.83 10.33 5.46
CA VAL A 149 -13.92 11.23 5.08
C VAL A 149 -15.22 10.68 5.67
N LEU A 150 -15.84 11.40 6.60
CA LEU A 150 -17.04 10.90 7.29
C LEU A 150 -18.29 10.95 6.41
N SER A 151 -19.12 9.91 6.54
CA SER A 151 -20.42 9.85 5.89
C SER A 151 -21.40 10.85 6.51
N ARG A 152 -22.06 11.64 5.67
CA ARG A 152 -23.16 12.52 6.11
C ARG A 152 -24.45 11.75 6.46
N ASN A 153 -24.55 10.50 6.02
CA ASN A 153 -25.75 9.65 6.22
C ASN A 153 -25.58 8.62 7.34
N ARG A 154 -24.35 8.40 7.83
CA ARG A 154 -24.01 7.40 8.84
C ARG A 154 -23.00 8.01 9.81
N SER A 155 -23.49 8.42 10.98
CA SER A 155 -22.66 9.06 12.00
C SER A 155 -21.52 8.15 12.45
N GLY A 156 -20.28 8.65 12.42
CA GLY A 156 -19.10 7.92 12.89
C GLY A 156 -18.57 6.84 11.95
N GLU A 157 -19.10 6.72 10.72
CA GLU A 157 -18.54 5.84 9.70
C GLU A 157 -17.89 6.69 8.59
N PRO A 158 -16.73 6.28 8.04
CA PRO A 158 -16.22 6.90 6.84
C PRO A 158 -17.11 6.56 5.64
N LEU A 159 -17.02 7.38 4.60
CA LEU A 159 -17.56 7.08 3.28
C LEU A 159 -16.75 5.93 2.70
N TYR A 160 -17.45 4.92 2.18
CA TYR A 160 -16.84 3.75 1.57
C TYR A 160 -17.10 3.72 0.07
N ILE A 161 -16.10 3.25 -0.67
CA ILE A 161 -16.21 2.85 -2.06
C ILE A 161 -16.19 1.32 -2.07
N ASP A 162 -17.21 0.69 -2.64
CA ASP A 162 -17.34 -0.77 -2.70
C ASP A 162 -17.24 -1.27 -4.14
N ASN A 163 -17.00 -2.58 -4.29
CA ASN A 163 -16.78 -3.27 -5.57
C ASN A 163 -15.62 -2.69 -6.40
N THR A 164 -14.59 -2.20 -5.73
CA THR A 164 -13.36 -1.71 -6.36
C THR A 164 -12.49 -2.88 -6.84
N GLY A 165 -11.67 -2.64 -7.86
CA GLY A 165 -10.62 -3.57 -8.31
C GLY A 165 -9.32 -3.44 -7.51
N HIS A 166 -9.36 -2.82 -6.33
CA HIS A 166 -8.15 -2.48 -5.58
C HIS A 166 -7.52 -3.73 -4.93
N PRO A 167 -6.18 -3.90 -4.98
CA PRO A 167 -5.52 -5.13 -4.51
C PRO A 167 -5.70 -5.42 -3.02
N ALA A 168 -5.85 -4.39 -2.17
CA ALA A 168 -6.00 -4.59 -0.73
C ALA A 168 -7.39 -5.11 -0.33
N ASN A 169 -8.47 -4.54 -0.88
CA ASN A 169 -9.85 -4.90 -0.57
C ASN A 169 -10.81 -4.33 -1.61
N ARG A 170 -11.88 -5.04 -1.93
CA ARG A 170 -12.98 -4.52 -2.77
C ARG A 170 -13.70 -3.31 -2.15
N ARG A 171 -13.68 -3.19 -0.81
CA ARG A 171 -14.32 -2.11 -0.07
C ARG A 171 -13.27 -1.29 0.66
N LEU A 172 -13.12 -0.03 0.25
CA LEU A 172 -12.15 0.92 0.78
C LEU A 172 -12.85 2.07 1.49
N ALA A 173 -12.36 2.47 2.66
CA ALA A 173 -12.72 3.77 3.22
C ALA A 173 -12.03 4.88 2.41
N LEU A 174 -12.76 5.94 2.12
CA LEU A 174 -12.19 7.16 1.56
C LEU A 174 -11.51 7.96 2.67
N ALA A 175 -10.31 8.46 2.38
CA ALA A 175 -9.57 9.34 3.26
C ALA A 175 -8.92 10.48 2.47
N GLN A 176 -8.63 11.58 3.17
CA GLN A 176 -7.88 12.72 2.65
C GLN A 176 -6.53 12.80 3.34
N ALA A 177 -5.47 12.94 2.55
CA ALA A 177 -4.12 13.17 3.04
C ALA A 177 -3.96 14.62 3.50
N LYS A 178 -3.42 14.78 4.71
CA LYS A 178 -2.88 16.05 5.20
C LYS A 178 -1.49 16.29 4.61
N GLU A 179 -0.69 15.23 4.56
CA GLU A 179 0.66 15.24 4.04
C GLU A 179 1.02 13.90 3.39
N LEU A 180 1.90 13.96 2.40
CA LEU A 180 2.55 12.82 1.75
C LEU A 180 3.97 13.25 1.37
N HIS A 181 4.95 12.52 1.89
CA HIS A 181 6.37 12.68 1.63
C HIS A 181 6.94 11.36 1.14
N VAL A 182 7.71 11.36 0.05
CA VAL A 182 8.39 10.18 -0.50
C VAL A 182 9.79 10.59 -0.97
N HIS A 183 10.82 10.04 -0.35
CA HIS A 183 12.23 10.40 -0.56
C HIS A 183 13.14 9.19 -0.77
N GLY A 184 12.55 7.99 -0.86
CA GLY A 184 13.26 6.73 -0.98
C GLY A 184 13.31 6.17 -2.39
N PHE A 185 14.24 5.26 -2.62
CA PHE A 185 14.37 4.52 -3.88
C PHE A 185 14.52 5.42 -5.11
N GLY A 186 15.06 6.63 -5.02
CA GLY A 186 15.18 7.55 -6.15
C GLY A 186 13.84 8.13 -6.63
N LEU A 187 12.85 8.17 -5.75
CA LEU A 187 11.62 8.96 -5.89
C LEU A 187 11.71 10.17 -4.96
N ASP A 188 11.12 11.28 -5.39
CA ASP A 188 11.10 12.55 -4.66
C ASP A 188 9.73 13.21 -4.85
N LEU A 189 8.99 13.37 -3.76
CA LEU A 189 7.68 13.99 -3.72
C LEU A 189 7.42 14.56 -2.33
N ASP A 190 7.04 15.83 -2.28
CA ASP A 190 6.49 16.48 -1.10
C ASP A 190 5.13 17.10 -1.42
N MET A 191 4.11 16.75 -0.64
CA MET A 191 2.79 17.36 -0.71
C MET A 191 2.24 17.57 0.69
N ALA A 192 1.87 18.80 1.03
CA ALA A 192 1.25 19.15 2.30
C ALA A 192 0.07 20.11 2.08
N GLY A 193 -1.06 19.87 2.76
CA GLY A 193 -2.24 20.74 2.72
C GLY A 193 -3.08 20.68 1.44
N HIS A 194 -2.83 19.71 0.56
CA HIS A 194 -3.52 19.58 -0.73
C HIS A 194 -4.78 18.68 -0.69
N GLY A 195 -4.99 17.91 0.38
CA GLY A 195 -6.15 17.01 0.49
C GLY A 195 -6.10 15.83 -0.49
N ASN A 196 -4.90 15.30 -0.74
CA ASN A 196 -4.67 14.22 -1.70
C ASN A 196 -5.41 12.94 -1.31
N ASN A 197 -5.50 12.01 -2.24
CA ASN A 197 -6.20 10.75 -2.07
C ASN A 197 -5.51 9.87 -1.00
N GLY A 198 -6.34 9.24 -0.17
CA GLY A 198 -5.92 8.16 0.71
C GLY A 198 -7.04 7.14 0.89
N HIS A 199 -6.66 5.92 1.25
CA HIS A 199 -7.61 4.88 1.60
C HIS A 199 -7.13 4.05 2.77
N PHE A 200 -8.08 3.38 3.41
CA PHE A 200 -7.76 2.32 4.35
C PHE A 200 -8.83 1.25 4.39
N ALA A 201 -8.41 0.03 4.73
CA ALA A 201 -9.28 -1.13 4.85
C ALA A 201 -8.56 -2.26 5.61
N PRO A 202 -9.28 -3.27 6.11
CA PRO A 202 -8.66 -4.56 6.35
C PRO A 202 -8.25 -5.19 5.02
N PHE A 203 -7.23 -6.04 5.02
CA PHE A 203 -6.84 -6.84 3.85
C PHE A 203 -6.70 -8.32 4.22
N ALA A 204 -6.81 -9.19 3.22
CA ALA A 204 -6.54 -10.62 3.34
C ALA A 204 -6.05 -11.17 2.00
N TRP A 205 -4.86 -11.79 2.00
CA TRP A 205 -4.22 -12.35 0.81
C TRP A 205 -3.76 -13.79 1.05
N THR A 206 -3.66 -14.55 -0.04
CA THR A 206 -3.15 -15.92 -0.10
C THR A 206 -2.57 -16.19 -1.49
N ASN A 207 -1.75 -17.24 -1.62
CA ASN A 207 -1.36 -17.83 -2.92
C ASN A 207 -1.87 -19.26 -3.14
#